data_AF-A0A838UC85-F1
#
_entry.id   AF-A0A838UC85-F1
#
_cell.length_a   1.000
_cell.length_b   1.000
_cell.length_c   1.000
_cell.angle_alpha   90.00
_cell.angle_beta   90.00
_cell.angle_gamma   90.00
#
_symmetry.space_group_name_H-M   'P 1'
#
loop_
_entity.id
_entity.type
_entity.pdbx_description
1 polymer ?
#
loop_
_entity_poly.entity_id
_entity_poly.type
_entity_poly.pdbx_seq_one_letter_code
_entity_poly.pdbx_strand_id
1 'polypeptide(L)' 'MRAGEGVDTDVFYRTVYEEYGALVGPGRWFEQPDRFFRIGYGWPTPAELEGGLEAVSRALRTAGGGDP' A
#
# COMPACT_ATOMS: atom_id res chain seq x y z
N MET A 1 -13.49 16.20 -3.35
CA MET A 1 -12.52 15.33 -2.66
C MET A 1 -12.04 14.29 -3.65
N ARG A 2 -10.73 14.21 -3.90
CA ARG A 2 -10.14 13.10 -4.68
C ARG A 2 -9.90 11.90 -3.77
N ALA A 3 -10.03 10.71 -4.33
CA ALA A 3 -9.63 9.49 -3.63
C ALA A 3 -8.16 9.62 -3.17
N GLY A 4 -7.91 9.40 -1.88
CA GLY A 4 -6.57 9.52 -1.26
C GLY A 4 -6.25 10.88 -0.61
N GLU A 5 -7.10 11.91 -0.76
CA GLU A 5 -6.99 13.15 0.03
C GLU A 5 -7.30 12.84 1.50
N GLY A 6 -6.28 12.86 2.36
CA GLY A 6 -6.37 12.49 3.79
C GLY A 6 -5.62 11.23 4.18
N VAL A 7 -5.06 10.49 3.22
CA VAL A 7 -4.17 9.34 3.52
C VAL A 7 -2.81 9.86 3.96
N ASP A 8 -2.36 9.39 5.13
CA ASP A 8 -0.98 9.51 5.62
C ASP A 8 -0.11 8.46 4.93
N THR A 9 0.77 8.90 4.02
CA THR A 9 1.61 8.00 3.23
C THR A 9 2.67 7.29 4.08
N ASP A 10 3.15 7.91 5.16
CA ASP A 10 4.17 7.31 6.01
C ASP A 10 3.58 6.17 6.84
N VAL A 11 2.38 6.38 7.38
CA VAL A 11 1.61 5.30 8.04
C VAL A 11 1.35 4.16 7.06
N PHE A 12 0.92 4.47 5.83
CA PHE A 12 0.66 3.45 4.81
C PHE A 12 1.89 2.57 4.53
N TYR A 13 3.03 3.16 4.16
CA TYR A 13 4.23 2.37 3.81
C TYR A 13 4.78 1.60 5.01
N ARG A 14 4.75 2.20 6.21
CA ARG A 14 5.16 1.51 7.43
C ARG A 14 4.28 0.29 7.70
N THR A 15 2.95 0.45 7.68
CA THR A 15 2.01 -0.64 7.98
C THR A 15 2.07 -1.76 6.93
N VAL A 16 2.20 -1.43 5.63
CA VAL A 16 2.39 -2.46 4.58
C VAL A 16 3.60 -3.34 4.86
N TYR A 17 4.74 -2.73 5.22
CA TYR A 17 5.99 -3.45 5.40
C TYR A 17 6.12 -4.11 6.77
N GLU A 18 5.96 -3.33 7.84
CA GLU A 18 6.23 -3.77 9.21
C GLU A 18 5.13 -4.66 9.79
N GLU A 19 3.86 -4.39 9.49
CA GLU A 19 2.75 -5.16 10.05
C GLU A 19 2.35 -6.34 9.16
N TYR A 20 2.33 -6.14 7.85
CA TYR A 20 1.84 -7.15 6.90
C TYR A 20 2.93 -7.87 6.11
N GLY A 21 4.20 -7.46 6.20
CA GLY A 21 5.30 -8.10 5.51
C GLY A 21 5.21 -8.02 3.97
N ALA A 22 4.44 -7.08 3.44
CA ALA A 22 4.27 -6.86 2.02
C ALA A 22 5.17 -5.70 1.54
N LEU A 23 5.40 -5.62 0.23
CA LEU A 23 6.18 -4.54 -0.37
C LEU A 23 5.54 -4.08 -1.68
N VAL A 24 5.36 -2.77 -1.81
CA VAL A 24 5.00 -2.09 -3.06
C VAL A 24 6.17 -1.23 -3.50
N GLY A 25 6.24 -0.90 -4.80
CA GLY A 25 7.21 0.08 -5.28
C GLY A 25 6.68 1.50 -5.07
N PRO A 26 7.23 2.31 -4.14
CA PRO A 26 6.77 3.67 -3.91
C PRO A 26 6.89 4.53 -5.17
N GLY A 27 5.96 5.46 -5.37
CA GLY A 27 5.92 6.35 -6.54
C GLY A 27 7.22 7.12 -6.76
N ARG A 28 7.91 7.49 -5.67
CA ARG A 28 9.19 8.23 -5.73
C ARG A 28 10.30 7.47 -6.48
N TRP A 29 10.21 6.15 -6.63
CA TRP A 29 11.14 5.36 -7.46
C TRP A 29 10.91 5.56 -8.97
N PHE A 30 9.81 6.21 -9.35
CA PHE A 30 9.35 6.40 -10.73
C PHE A 30 8.96 7.85 -11.00
N GLU A 31 9.55 8.80 -10.27
CA GLU A 31 9.30 10.24 -10.42
C GLU A 31 7.83 10.65 -10.17
N GLN A 32 7.10 9.86 -9.37
CA GLN A 32 5.75 10.17 -8.93
C GLN A 32 5.70 10.49 -7.44
N PRO A 33 4.71 11.28 -6.97
CA PRO A 33 4.47 11.46 -5.54
C PRO A 33 4.22 10.15 -4.80
N ASP A 34 4.44 10.14 -3.48
CA ASP A 34 4.23 8.96 -2.62
C ASP A 34 2.77 8.50 -2.49
N ARG A 35 1.84 9.29 -3.05
CA ARG A 35 0.43 8.91 -3.22
C ARG A 35 0.20 7.90 -4.35
N PHE A 36 1.24 7.62 -5.15
CA PHE A 36 1.25 6.59 -6.17
C PHE A 36 2.18 5.46 -5.76
N PHE A 37 1.89 4.24 -6.20
CA PHE A 37 2.78 3.09 -6.04
C PHE A 37 2.54 2.08 -7.16
N ARG A 38 3.49 1.18 -7.37
CA ARG A 38 3.42 0.09 -8.34
C ARG A 38 3.27 -1.25 -7.65
N ILE A 39 2.34 -2.07 -8.14
CA ILE A 39 2.19 -3.48 -7.76
C ILE A 39 2.85 -4.34 -8.84
N GLY A 40 3.77 -5.22 -8.43
CA GLY A 40 4.30 -6.28 -9.28
C GLY A 40 3.53 -7.59 -9.05
N TYR A 41 3.00 -8.19 -10.11
CA TYR A 41 2.17 -9.40 -10.04
C TYR A 41 2.73 -10.58 -10.85
N GLY A 42 3.92 -10.44 -11.46
CA GLY A 42 4.49 -11.47 -12.34
C GLY A 42 5.27 -12.60 -11.63
N TRP A 43 5.64 -12.42 -10.36
CA TRP A 43 6.40 -13.38 -9.56
C TRP A 43 5.62 -14.07 -8.42
N PRO A 44 4.70 -13.41 -7.67
CA PRO A 44 3.99 -14.07 -6.57
C PRO A 44 3.02 -15.14 -7.07
N THR A 45 2.79 -16.15 -6.23
CA THR A 45 1.65 -17.07 -6.40
C THR A 45 0.32 -16.32 -6.26
N PRO A 46 -0.80 -16.87 -6.77
CA PRO A 46 -2.11 -16.24 -6.61
C PRO A 46 -2.49 -15.94 -5.15
N ALA A 47 -2.16 -16.86 -4.23
CA ALA A 47 -2.45 -16.68 -2.81
C ALA A 47 -1.57 -15.57 -2.17
N GLU A 48 -0.29 -15.48 -2.55
CA GLU A 48 0.58 -14.39 -2.10
C GLU A 48 0.13 -13.04 -2.65
N LEU A 49 -0.31 -12.99 -3.91
CA LEU A 49 -0.86 -11.79 -4.52
C LEU A 49 -2.14 -11.34 -3.80
N GLU A 50 -3.07 -12.25 -3.55
CA GLU A 50 -4.31 -11.98 -2.81
C GLU A 50 -4.00 -11.45 -1.40
N GLY A 51 -3.10 -12.10 -0.67
CA GLY A 51 -2.67 -11.65 0.65
C GLY A 51 -2.00 -10.27 0.63
N GLY A 52 -1.15 -10.00 -0.36
CA GLY A 52 -0.52 -8.69 -0.54
C GLY A 52 -1.51 -7.58 -0.87
N LEU A 53 -2.54 -7.86 -1.68
CA LEU A 53 -3.60 -6.90 -1.99
C LEU A 53 -4.51 -6.62 -0.78
N GLU A 54 -4.79 -7.63 0.03
CA GLU A 54 -5.51 -7.46 1.30
C GLU A 54 -4.70 -6.61 2.29
N ALA A 55 -3.39 -6.84 2.40
CA ALA A 55 -2.48 -6.04 3.20
C ALA A 55 -2.49 -4.56 2.78
N VAL A 56 -2.36 -4.27 1.47
CA VAL A 56 -2.46 -2.90 0.94
C VAL A 56 -3.81 -2.28 1.29
N SER A 57 -4.90 -3.03 1.15
CA SER A 57 -6.25 -2.56 1.43
C SER A 57 -6.46 -2.20 2.91
N ARG A 58 -5.92 -3.01 3.83
CA ARG A 58 -5.94 -2.73 5.27
C ARG A 58 -5.08 -1.51 5.63
N ALA A 59 -3.86 -1.44 5.13
CA ALA A 59 -2.96 -0.32 5.38
C ALA A 59 -3.56 1.02 4.92
N LEU A 60 -4.27 1.03 3.78
CA LEU A 60 -4.98 2.23 3.31
C LEU A 60 -6.10 2.68 4.26
N ARG A 61 -6.82 1.74 4.90
CA ARG A 61 -7.85 2.07 5.91
C ARG A 61 -7.21 2.67 7.15
N THR A 62 -6.16 2.02 7.68
CA THR A 62 -5.39 2.52 8.82
C THR A 62 -4.84 3.93 8.55
N ALA A 63 -4.22 4.14 7.40
CA ALA A 63 -3.64 5.43 7.00
C ALA A 63 -4.67 6.52 6.69
N GLY A 64 -5.92 6.14 6.39
CA GLY A 64 -7.05 7.05 6.19
C GLY A 64 -7.83 7.37 7.47
N GLY A 65 -7.42 6.83 8.62
CA GLY A 65 -8.15 6.99 9.89
C GLY A 65 -9.40 6.12 10.03
N GLY A 66 -9.56 5.10 9.16
CA GLY A 66 -10.56 4.05 9.33
C GLY A 66 -10.08 3.01 10.34
N ASP A 67 -10.99 2.57 11.21
CA ASP A 67 -10.76 1.48 12.17
C ASP A 67 -10.26 0.21 11.43
N PRO A 68 -9.19 -0.47 11.89
CA PRO A 68 -8.53 -1.58 11.18
C PRO A 68 -9.43 -2.79 10.85
#